data_AF-A0A7J6UF21-F1
#
_entry.id   AF-A0A7J6UF21-F1
#
_cell.length_a   1.000
_cell.length_b   1.000
_cell.length_c   1.000
_cell.angle_alpha   90.00
_cell.angle_beta   90.00
_cell.angle_gamma   90.00
#
_symmetry.space_group_name_H-M   'P 1'
#
loop_
_entity.id
_entity.type
_entity.pdbx_description
1 polymer ?
#
loop_
_entity_poly.entity_id
_entity_poly.type
_entity_poly.pdbx_seq_one_letter_code
_entity_poly.pdbx_strand_id
1 'polypeptide(L)'
;VIFLLDVSNVEALFTPETPPAGTDGQEGLDGGGEGGSRATRRPCINNILNTVANLMRSKIIGRPEDMTGLILYNTTGADSNPMELAGVTVVQDLQQPTASRIRDILDMSSALDRAEFDRRWRKSPPTISCAFALHNALWVASNLVGSAIFREGRLL
;
A
#
# COMPACT_ATOMS: atom_id res chain seq x y z
N VAL A 1 -2.51 12.33 -6.76
CA VAL A 1 -2.48 10.87 -7.08
C VAL A 1 -3.00 10.10 -5.88
N ILE A 2 -3.93 9.18 -6.08
CA ILE A 2 -4.40 8.28 -5.01
C ILE A 2 -4.00 6.85 -5.41
N PHE A 3 -3.33 6.14 -4.51
CA PHE A 3 -3.01 4.73 -4.66
C PHE A 3 -4.19 3.91 -4.12
N LEU A 4 -4.78 3.09 -4.97
CA LEU A 4 -5.85 2.14 -4.61
C LEU A 4 -5.23 0.75 -4.54
N LEU A 5 -5.20 0.14 -3.36
CA LEU A 5 -4.67 -1.21 -3.15
C LEU A 5 -5.80 -2.20 -2.89
N ASP A 6 -5.89 -3.22 -3.75
CA ASP A 6 -6.77 -4.36 -3.56
C ASP A 6 -6.24 -5.26 -2.45
N VAL A 7 -7.06 -5.52 -1.44
CA VAL A 7 -6.74 -6.47 -0.38
C VAL A 7 -7.62 -7.72 -0.35
N SER A 8 -8.30 -8.02 -1.45
CA SER A 8 -9.11 -9.23 -1.59
C SER A 8 -8.29 -10.51 -1.56
N ASN A 9 -7.14 -10.55 -2.25
CA ASN A 9 -6.26 -11.71 -2.29
C ASN A 9 -5.10 -11.58 -1.30
N VAL A 10 -5.43 -11.74 -0.01
CA VAL A 10 -4.43 -11.65 1.07
C VAL A 10 -3.35 -12.74 0.95
N GLU A 11 -3.68 -13.92 0.43
CA GLU A 11 -2.66 -14.95 0.20
C GLU A 11 -1.60 -14.47 -0.79
N ALA A 12 -2.00 -13.84 -1.91
CA ALA A 12 -1.04 -13.25 -2.84
C ALA A 12 -0.23 -12.10 -2.22
N LEU A 13 -0.86 -11.26 -1.38
CA LEU A 13 -0.18 -10.14 -0.71
C LEU A 13 0.94 -10.60 0.24
N PHE A 14 0.78 -11.77 0.86
CA PHE A 14 1.74 -12.32 1.80
C PHE A 14 2.59 -13.48 1.26
N THR A 15 2.30 -13.95 0.05
CA THR A 15 3.19 -14.87 -0.67
C THR A 15 4.43 -14.11 -1.09
N PRO A 16 5.65 -14.55 -0.73
CA PRO A 16 6.85 -13.89 -1.18
C PRO A 16 7.07 -14.12 -2.68
N GLU A 17 7.56 -13.11 -3.41
CA GLU A 17 7.89 -13.28 -4.83
C GLU A 17 8.93 -14.40 -5.00
N THR A 18 8.62 -15.37 -5.87
CA THR A 18 9.61 -16.31 -6.38
C THR A 18 10.55 -15.55 -7.31
N PRO A 19 11.89 -15.63 -7.13
CA PRO A 19 12.80 -15.03 -8.08
C PRO A 19 12.53 -15.62 -9.48
N PRO A 20 12.70 -14.84 -10.56
CA PRO A 20 12.65 -15.38 -11.90
C PRO A 20 13.68 -16.51 -12.00
N ALA A 21 13.22 -17.69 -12.42
CA ALA A 21 14.10 -18.80 -12.74
C ALA A 21 15.08 -18.32 -13.82
N GLY A 22 16.35 -18.13 -13.48
CA GLY A 22 17.37 -17.68 -14.43
C GLY A 22 18.36 -16.62 -13.97
N THR A 23 18.45 -16.29 -12.68
CA THR A 23 19.62 -15.57 -12.13
C THR A 23 20.57 -16.50 -11.36
N ASP A 24 20.74 -17.72 -11.86
CA ASP A 24 21.94 -18.52 -11.56
C ASP A 24 23.06 -18.03 -12.49
N GLY A 25 23.59 -16.86 -12.17
CA GLY A 25 24.78 -16.30 -12.81
C GLY A 25 26.03 -16.66 -12.03
N GLN A 26 26.81 -17.60 -12.57
CA GLN A 26 28.20 -17.92 -12.24
C GLN A 26 28.49 -18.44 -10.82
N GLU A 27 28.44 -19.77 -10.69
CA GLU A 27 29.27 -20.49 -9.71
C GLU A 27 30.75 -20.27 -10.08
N GLY A 28 31.39 -19.31 -9.40
CA GLY A 28 32.83 -19.29 -9.23
C GLY A 28 33.22 -20.44 -8.29
N LEU A 29 34.10 -21.31 -8.77
CA LEU A 29 34.84 -22.28 -7.98
C LEU A 29 35.57 -21.56 -6.85
N ASP A 30 35.17 -21.75 -5.59
CA ASP A 30 36.05 -22.01 -4.44
C ASP A 30 35.24 -22.12 -3.13
N GLY A 31 35.62 -23.10 -2.32
CA GLY A 31 34.78 -23.66 -1.26
C GLY A 31 34.79 -22.94 0.10
N GLY A 32 33.84 -23.39 0.93
CA GLY A 32 33.91 -23.41 2.38
C GLY A 32 33.38 -22.19 3.13
N GLY A 33 32.36 -22.42 3.97
CA GLY A 33 32.06 -21.54 5.12
C GLY A 33 30.72 -20.82 5.07
N GLU A 34 29.71 -21.49 5.64
CA GLU A 34 28.69 -20.96 6.55
C GLU A 34 28.11 -19.54 6.36
N GLY A 35 26.77 -19.50 6.27
CA GLY A 35 26.01 -18.30 6.60
C GLY A 35 25.51 -17.51 5.39
N GLY A 36 25.06 -18.20 4.34
CA GLY A 36 24.20 -17.57 3.34
C GLY A 36 22.95 -17.03 4.04
N SER A 37 22.95 -15.73 4.31
CA SER A 37 21.81 -15.00 4.85
C SER A 37 20.64 -15.28 3.92
N ARG A 38 19.79 -16.24 4.32
CA ARG A 38 18.63 -16.68 3.57
C ARG A 38 17.77 -15.44 3.47
N ALA A 39 17.90 -14.70 2.36
CA ALA A 39 17.24 -13.43 2.15
C ALA A 39 15.78 -13.65 2.56
N THR A 40 15.40 -13.07 3.70
CA THR A 40 14.06 -13.23 4.27
C THR A 40 13.14 -12.67 3.21
N ARG A 41 12.50 -13.56 2.43
CA ARG A 41 11.70 -13.16 1.30
C ARG A 41 10.56 -12.32 1.87
N ARG A 42 10.53 -11.04 1.52
CA ARG A 42 9.53 -10.11 2.03
C ARG A 42 8.19 -10.40 1.37
N PRO A 43 7.07 -10.27 2.09
CA PRO A 43 5.73 -10.27 1.50
C PRO A 43 5.61 -9.29 0.34
N CYS A 44 4.79 -9.63 -0.68
CA CYS A 44 4.50 -8.73 -1.80
C CYS A 44 3.98 -7.36 -1.34
N ILE A 45 3.14 -7.32 -0.29
CA ILE A 45 2.60 -6.06 0.24
C ILE A 45 3.72 -5.10 0.70
N ASN A 46 4.82 -5.60 1.24
CA ASN A 46 5.95 -4.77 1.65
C ASN A 46 6.64 -4.15 0.42
N ASN A 47 6.74 -4.88 -0.69
CA ASN A 47 7.27 -4.36 -1.95
C ASN A 47 6.36 -3.27 -2.53
N ILE A 48 5.04 -3.46 -2.46
CA ILE A 48 4.04 -2.47 -2.87
C ILE A 48 4.18 -1.19 -2.03
N LEU A 49 4.21 -1.31 -0.70
CA LEU A 49 4.36 -0.16 0.20
C LEU A 49 5.70 0.57 -0.01
N ASN A 50 6.80 -0.17 -0.22
CA ASN A 50 8.09 0.43 -0.56
C ASN A 50 8.04 1.18 -1.90
N THR A 51 7.31 0.66 -2.89
CA THR A 51 7.09 1.33 -4.17
C THR A 51 6.30 2.62 -4.00
N VAL A 52 5.23 2.60 -3.18
CA VAL A 52 4.47 3.81 -2.83
C VAL A 52 5.37 4.85 -2.17
N ALA A 53 6.17 4.45 -1.18
CA ALA A 53 7.12 5.35 -0.51
C ALA A 53 8.13 5.95 -1.49
N ASN A 54 8.64 5.16 -2.44
CA ASN A 54 9.55 5.64 -3.48
C ASN A 54 8.87 6.63 -4.43
N LEU A 55 7.63 6.37 -4.84
CA LEU A 55 6.86 7.31 -5.67
C LEU A 55 6.62 8.63 -4.93
N MET A 56 6.31 8.60 -3.63
CA MET A 56 6.19 9.81 -2.82
C MET A 56 7.50 10.59 -2.74
N ARG A 57 8.66 9.92 -2.57
CA ARG A 57 9.98 10.57 -2.64
C ARG A 57 10.22 11.23 -3.99
N SER A 58 9.91 10.53 -5.09
CA SER A 58 10.05 11.08 -6.44
C SER A 58 9.16 12.30 -6.65
N LYS A 59 7.96 12.34 -6.05
CA LYS A 59 7.10 13.52 -6.07
C LYS A 59 7.70 14.69 -5.32
N ILE A 60 8.27 14.49 -4.13
CA ILE A 60 8.97 15.57 -3.40
C ILE A 60 10.07 16.21 -4.26
N ILE A 61 10.83 15.39 -5.01
CA ILE A 61 11.94 15.87 -5.85
C ILE A 61 11.44 16.56 -7.12
N GLY A 62 10.43 15.98 -7.80
CA GLY A 62 10.02 16.41 -9.13
C GLY A 62 8.84 17.39 -9.17
N ARG A 63 7.86 17.23 -8.28
CA ARG A 63 6.60 17.98 -8.18
C ARG A 63 6.06 17.99 -6.74
N PRO A 64 6.69 18.73 -5.81
CA PRO A 64 6.33 18.73 -4.40
C PRO A 64 4.89 19.21 -4.13
N GLU A 65 4.31 19.97 -5.05
CA GLU A 65 2.92 20.44 -5.01
C GLU A 65 1.89 19.34 -5.25
N ASP A 66 2.28 18.21 -5.87
CA ASP A 66 1.36 17.12 -6.14
C ASP A 66 0.92 16.45 -4.84
N MET A 67 -0.40 16.33 -4.64
CA MET A 67 -0.95 15.60 -3.50
C MET A 67 -0.91 14.08 -3.73
N THR A 68 -0.72 13.31 -2.66
CA THR A 68 -0.70 11.84 -2.63
C THR A 68 -1.63 11.30 -1.57
N GLY A 69 -2.26 10.15 -1.81
CA GLY A 69 -3.09 9.45 -0.84
C GLY A 69 -3.01 7.94 -1.03
N LEU A 70 -3.36 7.16 0.00
CA LEU A 70 -3.36 5.70 -0.02
C LEU A 70 -4.67 5.18 0.55
N ILE A 71 -5.35 4.34 -0.22
CA ILE A 71 -6.61 3.71 0.13
C ILE A 71 -6.46 2.20 -0.05
N LEU A 72 -6.93 1.44 0.92
CA LEU A 72 -7.16 0.01 0.82
C LEU A 72 -8.64 -0.24 0.56
N TYR A 73 -8.95 -1.19 -0.30
CA TYR A 73 -10.33 -1.60 -0.54
C TYR A 73 -10.52 -3.11 -0.39
N ASN A 74 -11.76 -3.50 -0.13
CA ASN A 74 -12.16 -4.83 0.32
C ASN A 74 -11.69 -5.16 1.76
N THR A 75 -11.59 -4.14 2.61
CA THR A 75 -11.37 -4.27 4.06
C THR A 75 -12.66 -4.66 4.80
N THR A 76 -12.59 -5.22 6.01
CA THR A 76 -13.79 -5.81 6.65
C THR A 76 -14.00 -5.44 8.11
N GLY A 77 -13.24 -4.48 8.65
CA GLY A 77 -13.41 -4.08 10.05
C GLY A 77 -12.71 -2.80 10.48
N ALA A 78 -12.28 -1.98 9.52
CA ALA A 78 -11.60 -0.71 9.77
C ALA A 78 -11.97 0.32 8.72
N ASP A 79 -13.25 0.33 8.31
CA ASP A 79 -13.77 1.36 7.41
C ASP A 79 -13.52 2.72 8.04
N SER A 80 -12.47 3.37 7.57
CA SER A 80 -11.99 4.65 8.03
C SER A 80 -11.92 5.51 6.78
N ASN A 81 -13.08 6.00 6.38
CA ASN A 81 -13.22 6.91 5.26
C ASN A 81 -14.31 7.96 5.60
N PRO A 82 -14.25 9.16 5.01
CA PRO A 82 -15.15 10.26 5.36
C PRO A 82 -16.64 9.98 5.10
N MET A 83 -16.94 8.94 4.33
CA MET A 83 -18.27 8.62 3.84
C MET A 83 -18.86 7.39 4.53
N GLU A 84 -18.12 6.79 5.45
CA GLU A 84 -18.50 5.57 6.17
C GLU A 84 -18.92 4.42 5.24
N LEU A 85 -18.35 4.38 4.02
CA LEU A 85 -18.64 3.34 3.04
C LEU A 85 -17.92 2.05 3.42
N ALA A 86 -18.66 0.95 3.42
CA ALA A 86 -18.12 -0.37 3.74
C ALA A 86 -17.04 -0.81 2.74
N GLY A 87 -16.03 -1.51 3.25
CA GLY A 87 -14.98 -2.08 2.41
C GLY A 87 -13.85 -1.13 2.04
N VAL A 88 -13.73 0.03 2.68
CA VAL A 88 -12.78 1.07 2.27
C VAL A 88 -12.09 1.69 3.47
N THR A 89 -10.77 1.61 3.48
CA THR A 89 -9.93 2.24 4.49
C THR A 89 -9.01 3.27 3.84
N VAL A 90 -9.16 4.54 4.22
CA VAL A 90 -8.20 5.59 3.87
C VAL A 90 -7.04 5.51 4.86
N VAL A 91 -5.90 5.03 4.39
CA VAL A 91 -4.67 4.89 5.19
C VAL A 91 -3.95 6.24 5.28
N GLN A 92 -3.92 6.96 4.16
CA GLN A 92 -3.44 8.33 4.13
C GLN A 92 -4.37 9.17 3.25
N ASP A 93 -4.92 10.23 3.82
CA ASP A 93 -5.74 11.21 3.10
C ASP A 93 -4.91 11.93 2.02
N LEU A 94 -5.57 12.52 1.03
CA LEU A 94 -4.95 13.23 -0.08
C LEU A 94 -4.28 14.52 0.41
N GLN A 95 -2.95 14.51 0.50
CA GLN A 95 -2.12 15.63 0.96
C GLN A 95 -0.75 15.61 0.27
N GLN A 96 -0.03 16.73 0.30
CA GLN A 96 1.35 16.77 -0.22
C GLN A 96 2.24 15.73 0.49
N PRO A 97 3.15 15.06 -0.24
CA PRO A 97 4.04 14.08 0.35
C PRO A 97 5.05 14.76 1.28
N THR A 98 5.23 14.21 2.47
CA THR A 98 6.21 14.68 3.46
C THR A 98 7.09 13.53 3.94
N ALA A 99 8.22 13.86 4.55
CA ALA A 99 9.11 12.85 5.15
C ALA A 99 8.40 12.01 6.23
N SER A 100 7.51 12.61 7.04
CA SER A 100 6.74 11.88 8.04
C SER A 100 5.79 10.88 7.40
N ARG A 101 5.02 11.29 6.38
CA ARG A 101 4.10 10.40 5.68
C ARG A 101 4.82 9.25 4.97
N ILE A 102 6.00 9.51 4.42
CA ILE A 102 6.85 8.46 3.83
C ILE A 102 7.32 7.49 4.92
N ARG A 103 7.75 8.00 6.08
CA ARG A 103 8.15 7.17 7.22
C ARG A 103 6.99 6.28 7.68
N ASP A 104 5.78 6.79 7.79
CA ASP A 104 4.61 5.99 8.19
C ASP A 104 4.39 4.77 7.27
N ILE A 105 4.57 4.94 5.95
CA ILE A 105 4.46 3.84 4.97
C ILE A 105 5.61 2.83 5.14
N LEU A 106 6.83 3.28 5.44
CA LEU A 106 7.98 2.39 5.64
C LEU A 106 7.88 1.63 6.97
N ASP A 107 7.45 2.31 8.03
CA ASP A 107 7.22 1.70 9.35
C ASP A 107 6.15 0.63 9.23
N MET A 108 5.05 0.93 8.52
CA MET A 108 4.05 -0.06 8.14
C MET A 108 4.64 -1.21 7.32
N SER A 109 5.39 -0.93 6.25
CA SER A 109 6.06 -1.96 5.45
C SER A 109 7.00 -2.85 6.28
N SER A 110 7.61 -2.33 7.35
CA SER A 110 8.50 -3.09 8.22
C SER A 110 7.77 -3.94 9.26
N ALA A 111 6.64 -3.45 9.77
CA ALA A 111 5.90 -4.07 10.87
C ALA A 111 4.70 -4.92 10.41
N LEU A 112 4.28 -4.78 9.15
CA LEU A 112 3.09 -5.43 8.62
C LEU A 112 3.38 -6.89 8.26
N ASP A 113 3.01 -7.79 9.16
CA ASP A 113 2.84 -9.20 8.88
C ASP A 113 1.36 -9.54 8.62
N ARG A 114 1.09 -10.82 8.34
CA ARG A 114 -0.27 -11.30 8.08
C ARG A 114 -1.20 -11.09 9.28
N ALA A 115 -0.72 -11.36 10.49
CA ALA A 115 -1.55 -11.26 11.69
C ALA A 115 -1.91 -9.80 11.98
N GLU A 116 -0.96 -8.89 11.84
CA GLU A 116 -1.17 -7.45 11.98
C GLU A 116 -2.08 -6.90 10.90
N PHE A 117 -1.94 -7.37 9.65
CA PHE A 117 -2.84 -7.03 8.56
C PHE A 117 -4.27 -7.46 8.86
N ASP A 118 -4.47 -8.71 9.26
CA ASP A 118 -5.80 -9.23 9.56
C ASP A 118 -6.43 -8.50 10.76
N ARG A 119 -5.63 -8.24 11.80
CA ARG A 119 -6.05 -7.44 12.96
C ARG A 119 -6.48 -6.03 12.59
N ARG A 120 -5.73 -5.36 11.70
CA ARG A 120 -6.00 -3.98 11.29
C ARG A 120 -7.16 -3.88 10.32
N TRP A 121 -7.18 -4.68 9.26
CA TRP A 121 -8.03 -4.43 8.10
C TRP A 121 -8.93 -5.59 7.70
N ARG A 122 -8.75 -6.78 8.26
CA ARG A 122 -9.53 -7.98 7.92
C ARG A 122 -10.09 -8.70 9.15
N LYS A 123 -10.85 -7.96 9.97
CA LYS A 123 -11.42 -8.49 11.23
C LYS A 123 -12.44 -9.62 11.02
N SER A 124 -13.08 -9.68 9.85
CA SER A 124 -14.06 -10.70 9.50
C SER A 124 -14.01 -11.05 8.00
N PRO A 125 -14.70 -12.10 7.53
CA PRO A 125 -14.91 -12.29 6.11
C PRO A 125 -15.60 -11.08 5.45
N PRO A 126 -15.31 -10.76 4.18
CA PRO A 126 -15.99 -9.68 3.47
C PRO A 126 -17.50 -9.95 3.38
N THR A 127 -18.30 -8.97 3.78
CA THR A 127 -19.77 -9.00 3.69
C THR A 127 -20.30 -8.43 2.38
N ILE A 128 -19.43 -7.77 1.61
CA ILE A 128 -19.72 -7.18 0.30
C ILE A 128 -18.82 -7.80 -0.76
N SER A 129 -19.22 -7.71 -2.03
CA SER A 129 -18.40 -8.17 -3.14
C SER A 129 -17.22 -7.23 -3.39
N CYS A 130 -16.11 -7.78 -3.90
CA CYS A 130 -14.93 -6.99 -4.25
C CYS A 130 -15.25 -5.87 -5.27
N ALA A 131 -16.13 -6.14 -6.23
CA ALA A 131 -16.59 -5.13 -7.19
C ALA A 131 -17.33 -3.96 -6.52
N PHE A 132 -18.14 -4.23 -5.50
CA PHE A 132 -18.82 -3.20 -4.73
C PHE A 132 -17.83 -2.42 -3.86
N ALA A 133 -16.85 -3.09 -3.24
CA ALA A 133 -15.79 -2.43 -2.50
C ALA A 133 -14.94 -1.50 -3.39
N LEU A 134 -14.61 -1.91 -4.61
CA LEU A 134 -13.92 -1.08 -5.60
C LEU A 134 -14.76 0.15 -6.00
N HIS A 135 -16.06 -0.05 -6.24
CA HIS A 135 -16.98 1.06 -6.50
C HIS A 135 -16.95 2.10 -5.36
N ASN A 136 -17.07 1.64 -4.11
CA ASN A 136 -16.98 2.50 -2.94
C ASN A 136 -15.62 3.21 -2.86
N ALA A 137 -14.52 2.51 -3.13
CA ALA A 137 -13.18 3.09 -3.08
C ALA A 137 -12.99 4.20 -4.13
N LEU A 138 -13.52 4.02 -5.34
CA LEU A 138 -13.52 5.05 -6.38
C LEU A 138 -14.38 6.25 -5.98
N TRP A 139 -15.52 6.00 -5.35
CA TRP A 139 -16.40 7.06 -4.85
C TRP A 139 -15.71 7.89 -3.74
N VAL A 140 -15.09 7.22 -2.77
CA VAL A 140 -14.28 7.87 -1.73
C VAL A 140 -13.14 8.66 -2.36
N ALA A 141 -12.38 8.06 -3.28
CA ALA A 141 -11.26 8.72 -3.95
C ALA A 141 -11.70 10.01 -4.69
N SER A 142 -12.84 9.96 -5.39
CA SER A 142 -13.43 11.13 -6.07
C SER A 142 -13.75 12.26 -5.07
N ASN A 143 -14.32 11.92 -3.92
CA ASN A 143 -14.66 12.89 -2.88
C ASN A 143 -13.41 13.48 -2.19
N LEU A 144 -12.34 12.70 -2.01
CA LEU A 144 -11.07 13.21 -1.49
C LEU A 144 -10.45 14.22 -2.45
N VAL A 145 -10.46 13.93 -3.75
CA VAL A 145 -9.98 14.86 -4.79
C VAL A 145 -10.82 16.14 -4.79
N GLY A 146 -12.15 16.02 -4.80
CA GLY A 146 -13.04 17.18 -4.73
C GLY A 146 -12.74 18.04 -3.51
N SER A 147 -12.67 17.43 -2.32
CA SER A 147 -12.39 18.12 -1.06
C SER A 147 -11.03 18.81 -1.05
N ALA A 148 -10.01 18.19 -1.63
CA ALA A 148 -8.67 18.75 -1.72
C ALA A 148 -8.61 19.99 -2.63
N ILE A 149 -9.31 19.97 -3.77
CA ILE A 149 -9.41 21.12 -4.68
C ILE A 149 -10.06 22.31 -3.98
N PHE A 150 -11.16 22.08 -3.26
CA PHE A 150 -11.83 23.13 -2.50
C PHE A 150 -10.96 23.70 -1.36
N ARG A 151 -10.17 22.86 -0.68
CA ARG A 151 -9.26 23.30 0.40
C ARG A 151 -8.12 24.18 -0.09
N GLU A 152 -7.61 23.96 -1.30
CA GLU A 152 -6.56 24.80 -1.89
C GLU A 152 -7.07 26.13 -2.47
N GLY A 153 -8.38 26.42 -2.38
CA GLY A 153 -8.95 27.67 -2.90
C GLY A 153 -8.86 27.82 -4.41
N ARG A 154 -8.58 26.74 -5.15
CA ARG A 154 -8.61 26.72 -6.61
C ARG A 154 -10.06 26.55 -7.06
N LEU A 155 -10.79 27.67 -7.10
CA LEU A 155 -11.99 27.76 -7.92
C LEU A 155 -11.57 27.55 -9.38
N LEU A 156 -12.27 26.65 -10.07
CA LEU A 156 -12.12 26.42 -11.52
C LEU A 156 -12.31 27.72 -12.31
#